data_AF-A0A955XKH9-F1
#
_entry.id   AF-A0A955XKH9-F1
#
_cell.length_a   1.000
_cell.length_b   1.000
_cell.length_c   1.000
_cell.angle_alpha   90.00
_cell.angle_beta   90.00
_cell.angle_gamma   90.00
#
_symmetry.space_group_name_H-M   'P 1'
#
loop_
_entity.id
_entity.type
_entity.pdbx_description
1 polymer ?
#
loop_
_entity_poly.entity_id
_entity_poly.type
_entity_poly.pdbx_seq_one_letter_code
_entity_poly.pdbx_strand_id
1 'polypeptide(L)'
;MAGQLLSSKVVVVEEEPQVRGIPSLPTSVAGAVGITERGPIGEAVLVNSFEEFQERFGGFTANSDLALAAMGFFENGGSQLWVVRTVHYGDASDPATATAVRSFAHLTSGGGMPTPGSITSWKSWEDEFVDDGDTLVISVDGGPAQTATVQATRPSVVSAGAFPTGFVGGETLEVEILEMPQTVTFDAADQTVEAVAQRINESLRLASATVEPGGLIRIQADLGGWDTSVQVVGGTANDVLLFPTDPVQGAGNVAFSAGVGPWDIVNIVQGSIMGVNAWVEQDGRITIQSNNFGPGSSIQVMPESTLDDRLGFDNDLHEGMVAGWAEVVRVEGKDPGSYADRIQVEVRPATSGQWDEFDLAIIEDGVYREAFPNLSMDTSKDRYIERVINDPKTGSLLVRVIDQMVPGASAPGPQVVQLNSGNDGIMWLDDSDFVGSEAGKTGLHALDQVQDLTLLLVPGRATSAVHNAMVS
;
A
#
# COMPACT_ATOMS: atom_id res chain seq x y z
N MET A 1 28.74 -32.03 -53.45
CA MET A 1 29.47 -33.31 -53.58
C MET A 1 28.42 -34.41 -53.56
N ALA A 2 28.26 -35.33 -54.50
CA ALA A 2 28.79 -35.54 -55.84
C ALA A 2 27.75 -36.46 -56.51
N GLY A 3 27.35 -36.17 -57.74
CA GLY A 3 26.36 -36.97 -58.46
C GLY A 3 26.68 -37.07 -59.95
N GLN A 4 27.97 -37.04 -60.30
CA GLN A 4 28.39 -37.28 -61.68
C GLN A 4 28.64 -38.78 -61.85
N LEU A 5 27.69 -39.47 -62.46
CA LEU A 5 27.88 -40.83 -62.96
C LEU A 5 27.70 -40.85 -64.48
N LEU A 6 28.82 -41.14 -65.14
CA LEU A 6 28.95 -41.41 -66.56
C LEU A 6 28.35 -42.79 -66.88
N SER A 7 27.04 -42.84 -67.14
CA SER A 7 26.37 -44.00 -67.72
C SER A 7 25.02 -43.56 -68.31
N SER A 8 24.70 -43.97 -69.53
CA SER A 8 23.38 -43.74 -70.14
C SER A 8 22.32 -44.54 -69.37
N LYS A 9 21.76 -43.96 -68.31
CA LYS A 9 20.58 -44.45 -67.60
C LYS A 9 19.68 -43.27 -67.25
N VAL A 10 18.38 -43.46 -67.45
CA VAL A 10 17.33 -42.53 -67.01
C VAL A 10 17.49 -42.31 -65.51
N VAL A 11 17.62 -41.05 -65.10
CA VAL A 11 17.61 -40.65 -63.70
C VAL A 11 16.19 -40.20 -63.38
N VAL A 12 15.49 -41.00 -62.58
CA VAL A 12 14.19 -40.63 -62.01
C VAL A 12 14.48 -39.90 -60.70
N VAL A 13 13.99 -38.67 -60.59
CA VAL A 13 13.98 -37.89 -59.35
C VAL A 13 12.52 -37.76 -58.94
N GLU A 14 12.16 -38.36 -57.81
CA GLU A 14 10.85 -38.13 -57.19
C GLU A 14 10.95 -36.82 -56.39
N GLU A 15 10.33 -35.77 -56.92
CA GLU A 15 9.98 -34.59 -56.13
C GLU A 15 8.58 -34.80 -55.55
N GLU A 16 8.38 -34.51 -54.27
CA GLU A 16 7.04 -34.47 -53.68
C GLU A 16 6.21 -33.42 -54.44
N PRO A 17 5.01 -33.78 -54.95
CA PRO A 17 4.20 -32.81 -55.66
C PRO A 17 3.78 -31.71 -54.68
N GLN A 18 4.31 -30.51 -54.86
CA GLN A 18 3.71 -29.31 -54.27
C GLN A 18 2.41 -29.01 -55.02
N VAL A 19 1.36 -29.75 -54.67
CA VAL A 19 0.01 -29.40 -55.07
C VAL A 19 -0.34 -28.13 -54.30
N ARG A 20 -0.35 -26.98 -54.99
CA ARG A 20 -1.11 -25.83 -54.50
C ARG A 20 -2.56 -26.28 -54.45
N GLY A 21 -3.05 -26.66 -53.27
CA GLY A 21 -4.47 -26.86 -53.06
C GLY A 21 -5.19 -25.58 -53.47
N ILE A 22 -6.20 -25.70 -54.32
CA ILE A 22 -7.14 -24.60 -54.55
C ILE A 22 -7.91 -24.48 -53.24
N PRO A 23 -7.81 -23.35 -52.51
CA PRO A 23 -8.59 -23.19 -51.28
C PRO A 23 -10.07 -23.26 -51.65
N SER A 24 -10.84 -24.07 -50.92
CA SER A 24 -12.29 -24.03 -51.03
C SER A 24 -12.77 -22.68 -50.51
N LEU A 25 -13.37 -21.86 -51.37
CA LEU A 25 -14.06 -20.66 -50.91
C LEU A 25 -15.33 -21.09 -50.15
N PRO A 26 -15.59 -20.52 -48.96
CA PRO A 26 -16.83 -20.76 -48.24
C PRO A 26 -18.02 -20.36 -49.13
N THR A 27 -18.99 -21.24 -49.29
CA THR A 27 -20.11 -21.07 -50.23
C THR A 27 -21.23 -20.17 -49.70
N SER A 28 -21.13 -19.71 -48.45
CA SER A 28 -22.10 -18.82 -47.80
C SER A 28 -21.42 -17.97 -46.73
N VAL A 29 -20.83 -16.85 -47.16
CA VAL A 29 -20.39 -15.78 -46.24
C VAL A 29 -21.50 -14.74 -46.20
N ALA A 30 -22.12 -14.58 -45.03
CA ALA A 30 -23.18 -13.60 -44.83
C ALA A 30 -22.68 -12.39 -44.06
N GLY A 31 -23.15 -11.20 -44.41
CA GLY A 31 -22.99 -9.96 -43.65
C GLY A 31 -24.33 -9.50 -43.11
N ALA A 32 -24.36 -9.15 -41.83
CA ALA A 32 -25.53 -8.70 -41.14
C ALA A 32 -25.29 -7.35 -40.46
N VAL A 33 -26.19 -6.40 -40.70
CA VAL A 33 -26.21 -5.12 -39.99
C VAL A 33 -27.49 -5.04 -39.17
N GLY A 34 -27.35 -4.77 -37.87
CA GLY A 34 -28.52 -4.73 -37.00
C GLY A 34 -28.21 -4.27 -35.59
N ILE A 35 -29.24 -4.14 -34.78
CA ILE A 35 -29.12 -3.80 -33.36
C ILE A 35 -28.78 -5.09 -32.59
N THR A 36 -27.87 -5.01 -31.64
CA THR A 36 -27.56 -6.11 -30.70
C THR A 36 -27.48 -5.57 -29.28
N GLU A 37 -27.68 -6.45 -28.30
CA GLU A 37 -27.67 -6.13 -26.87
C GLU A 37 -26.30 -5.64 -26.40
N ARG A 38 -25.23 -6.28 -26.88
CA ARG A 38 -23.82 -5.92 -26.58
C ARG A 38 -22.94 -6.11 -27.81
N GLY A 39 -21.63 -5.96 -27.64
CA GLY A 39 -20.62 -6.17 -28.68
C GLY A 39 -20.07 -4.86 -29.27
N PRO A 40 -18.96 -4.94 -30.04
CA PRO A 40 -18.34 -3.79 -30.70
C PRO A 40 -19.32 -3.07 -31.63
N ILE A 41 -19.33 -1.74 -31.60
CA ILE A 41 -20.22 -0.90 -32.40
C ILE A 41 -19.52 -0.52 -33.71
N GLY A 42 -20.21 -0.70 -34.84
CA GLY A 42 -19.69 -0.30 -36.15
C GLY A 42 -18.50 -1.14 -36.65
N GLU A 43 -18.11 -2.20 -35.94
CA GLU A 43 -17.04 -3.11 -36.35
C GLU A 43 -17.64 -4.41 -36.89
N ALA A 44 -17.13 -4.87 -38.05
CA ALA A 44 -17.50 -6.16 -38.61
C ALA A 44 -16.78 -7.28 -37.87
N VAL A 45 -17.54 -8.10 -37.13
CA VAL A 45 -17.01 -9.23 -36.36
C VAL A 45 -17.51 -10.54 -36.96
N LEU A 46 -16.59 -11.44 -37.30
CA LEU A 46 -16.90 -12.79 -37.74
C LEU A 46 -17.33 -13.66 -36.57
N VAL A 47 -18.46 -14.34 -36.72
CA VAL A 47 -18.92 -15.42 -35.85
C VAL A 47 -19.22 -16.67 -36.68
N ASN A 48 -18.85 -17.84 -36.15
CA ASN A 48 -18.97 -19.12 -36.86
C ASN A 48 -20.08 -20.02 -36.31
N SER A 49 -20.71 -19.63 -35.20
CA SER A 49 -21.85 -20.31 -34.61
C SER A 49 -22.80 -19.32 -33.94
N PHE A 50 -24.03 -19.76 -33.66
CA PHE A 50 -24.97 -18.96 -32.89
C PHE A 50 -24.54 -18.79 -31.43
N GLU A 51 -23.80 -19.75 -30.87
CA GLU A 51 -23.23 -19.64 -29.52
C GLU A 51 -22.16 -18.52 -29.48
N GLU A 52 -21.27 -18.45 -30.47
CA GLU A 52 -20.29 -17.36 -30.58
C GLU A 52 -21.00 -16.00 -30.79
N PHE A 53 -22.11 -15.97 -31.54
CA PHE A 53 -22.96 -14.79 -31.64
C PHE A 53 -23.49 -14.35 -30.27
N GLN A 54 -24.05 -15.26 -29.48
CA GLN A 54 -24.59 -14.94 -28.15
C GLN A 54 -23.50 -14.48 -27.18
N GLU A 55 -22.32 -15.09 -27.23
CA GLU A 55 -21.16 -14.67 -26.44
C GLU A 55 -20.73 -13.23 -26.77
N ARG A 56 -20.64 -12.87 -28.06
CA ARG A 56 -20.15 -11.54 -28.47
C ARG A 56 -21.21 -10.45 -28.49
N PHE A 57 -22.40 -10.75 -28.96
CA PHE A 57 -23.45 -9.76 -29.26
C PHE A 57 -24.67 -9.82 -28.33
N GLY A 58 -24.74 -10.85 -27.49
CA GLY A 58 -25.84 -11.05 -26.54
C GLY A 58 -27.02 -11.81 -27.14
N GLY A 59 -28.14 -11.79 -26.43
CA GLY A 59 -29.30 -12.62 -26.73
C GLY A 59 -30.34 -11.96 -27.62
N PHE A 60 -31.57 -12.46 -27.50
CA PHE A 60 -32.74 -11.85 -28.13
C PHE A 60 -33.08 -10.53 -27.45
N THR A 61 -33.33 -9.49 -28.23
CA THR A 61 -33.77 -8.18 -27.76
C THR A 61 -35.07 -7.78 -28.45
N ALA A 62 -35.97 -7.10 -27.72
CA ALA A 62 -37.26 -6.67 -28.26
C ALA A 62 -37.13 -5.65 -29.41
N ASN A 63 -35.97 -5.00 -29.53
CA ASN A 63 -35.72 -3.94 -30.51
C ASN A 63 -35.02 -4.44 -31.78
N SER A 64 -34.77 -5.76 -31.92
CA SER A 64 -34.00 -6.29 -33.05
C SER A 64 -34.41 -7.71 -33.46
N ASP A 65 -34.52 -7.91 -34.76
CA ASP A 65 -34.70 -9.24 -35.37
C ASP A 65 -33.36 -9.91 -35.71
N LEU A 66 -32.22 -9.26 -35.47
CA LEU A 66 -30.91 -9.75 -35.89
C LEU A 66 -30.53 -11.08 -35.22
N ALA A 67 -30.79 -11.25 -33.93
CA ALA A 67 -30.53 -12.51 -33.22
C ALA A 67 -31.38 -13.68 -33.78
N LEU A 68 -32.64 -13.42 -34.16
CA LEU A 68 -33.50 -14.41 -34.80
C LEU A 68 -32.99 -14.78 -36.20
N ALA A 69 -32.55 -13.78 -36.98
CA ALA A 69 -31.96 -14.01 -38.29
C ALA A 69 -30.64 -14.79 -38.22
N ALA A 70 -29.78 -14.49 -37.24
CA ALA A 70 -28.53 -15.21 -37.01
C ALA A 70 -28.80 -16.68 -36.62
N MET A 71 -29.73 -16.93 -35.70
CA MET A 71 -30.15 -18.29 -35.33
C MET A 71 -30.64 -19.06 -36.55
N GLY A 72 -31.57 -18.48 -37.33
CA GLY A 72 -32.07 -19.09 -38.55
C GLY A 72 -30.97 -19.35 -39.59
N PHE A 73 -30.01 -18.45 -39.75
CA PHE A 73 -28.88 -18.64 -40.68
C PHE A 73 -28.05 -19.88 -40.30
N PHE A 74 -27.66 -20.01 -39.03
CA PHE A 74 -26.86 -21.15 -38.57
C PHE A 74 -27.66 -22.46 -38.56
N GLU A 75 -28.94 -22.44 -38.18
CA GLU A 75 -29.81 -23.62 -38.22
C GLU A 75 -30.04 -24.14 -39.65
N ASN A 76 -30.03 -23.26 -40.65
CA ASN A 76 -30.14 -23.64 -42.06
C ASN A 76 -28.79 -24.01 -42.72
N GLY A 77 -27.73 -24.16 -41.93
CA GLY A 77 -26.42 -24.64 -42.40
C GLY A 77 -25.45 -23.55 -42.85
N GLY A 78 -25.71 -22.27 -42.53
CA GLY A 78 -24.72 -21.20 -42.67
C GLY A 78 -23.53 -21.41 -41.73
N SER A 79 -22.34 -20.99 -42.15
CA SER A 79 -21.09 -21.26 -41.42
C SER A 79 -20.28 -20.01 -41.05
N GLN A 80 -20.46 -18.90 -41.77
CA GLN A 80 -19.72 -17.66 -41.55
C GLN A 80 -20.67 -16.47 -41.63
N LEU A 81 -20.84 -15.79 -40.49
CA LEU A 81 -21.65 -14.59 -40.37
C LEU A 81 -20.79 -13.44 -39.86
N TRP A 82 -20.64 -12.40 -40.66
CA TRP A 82 -20.09 -11.12 -40.24
C TRP A 82 -21.22 -10.28 -39.68
N VAL A 83 -21.08 -9.80 -38.46
CA VAL A 83 -22.08 -9.00 -37.78
C VAL A 83 -21.53 -7.62 -37.51
N VAL A 84 -22.30 -6.60 -37.87
CA VAL A 84 -22.06 -5.20 -37.52
C VAL A 84 -23.21 -4.74 -36.64
N ARG A 85 -22.88 -4.44 -35.39
CA ARG A 85 -23.80 -3.78 -34.47
C ARG A 85 -23.97 -2.32 -34.86
N THR A 86 -25.21 -1.89 -35.02
CA THR A 86 -25.58 -0.50 -35.32
C THR A 86 -26.33 0.13 -34.16
N VAL A 87 -25.99 1.39 -33.89
CA VAL A 87 -26.62 2.29 -32.93
C VAL A 87 -26.82 3.65 -33.61
N HIS A 88 -27.49 4.58 -32.95
CA HIS A 88 -27.67 5.92 -33.48
C HIS A 88 -26.38 6.74 -33.35
N TYR A 89 -26.00 7.42 -34.42
CA TYR A 89 -24.87 8.36 -34.48
C TYR A 89 -25.39 9.79 -34.61
N GLY A 90 -24.75 10.72 -33.89
CA GLY A 90 -24.97 12.15 -34.15
C GLY A 90 -24.51 12.56 -35.56
N ASP A 91 -23.47 11.90 -36.06
CA ASP A 91 -22.96 11.99 -37.44
C ASP A 91 -22.39 10.62 -37.85
N ALA A 92 -23.03 9.93 -38.79
CA ALA A 92 -22.60 8.60 -39.23
C ALA A 92 -21.20 8.57 -39.89
N SER A 93 -20.66 9.73 -40.30
CA SER A 93 -19.28 9.85 -40.80
C SER A 93 -18.23 9.91 -39.69
N ASP A 94 -18.65 10.13 -38.45
CA ASP A 94 -17.79 10.11 -37.26
C ASP A 94 -18.29 9.06 -36.25
N PRO A 95 -17.68 7.86 -36.22
CA PRO A 95 -18.05 6.79 -35.30
C PRO A 95 -18.00 7.17 -33.82
N ALA A 96 -17.22 8.20 -33.45
CA ALA A 96 -17.13 8.67 -32.07
C ALA A 96 -18.44 9.34 -31.59
N THR A 97 -19.35 9.69 -32.50
CA THR A 97 -20.65 10.28 -32.19
C THR A 97 -21.73 9.24 -31.88
N ALA A 98 -21.38 7.96 -31.80
CA ALA A 98 -22.27 6.90 -31.36
C ALA A 98 -22.89 7.23 -29.99
N THR A 99 -24.21 7.08 -29.89
CA THR A 99 -24.97 7.49 -28.69
C THR A 99 -25.13 6.40 -27.63
N ALA A 100 -24.65 5.18 -27.91
CA ALA A 100 -24.65 4.11 -26.94
C ALA A 100 -23.61 4.36 -25.83
N VAL A 101 -23.99 4.07 -24.59
CA VAL A 101 -23.20 4.38 -23.39
C VAL A 101 -22.98 3.11 -22.58
N ARG A 102 -21.76 2.97 -22.05
CA ARG A 102 -21.41 1.88 -21.13
C ARG A 102 -22.01 2.15 -19.76
N SER A 103 -22.65 1.12 -19.19
CA SER A 103 -22.92 1.12 -17.75
C SER A 103 -21.60 1.21 -16.99
N PHE A 104 -21.60 1.93 -15.87
CA PHE A 104 -20.41 2.04 -15.04
C PHE A 104 -20.75 2.15 -13.55
N ALA A 105 -19.75 1.92 -12.72
CA ALA A 105 -19.72 2.23 -11.31
C ALA A 105 -18.27 2.50 -10.89
N HIS A 106 -18.10 3.04 -9.68
CA HIS A 106 -16.80 3.21 -9.07
C HIS A 106 -16.65 2.25 -7.90
N LEU A 107 -15.53 1.54 -7.85
CA LEU A 107 -15.05 0.93 -6.61
C LEU A 107 -14.33 2.02 -5.82
N THR A 108 -14.72 2.19 -4.57
CA THR A 108 -14.03 3.11 -3.69
C THR A 108 -12.85 2.42 -3.02
N SER A 109 -11.84 3.18 -2.61
CA SER A 109 -10.83 2.71 -1.67
C SER A 109 -11.52 2.07 -0.47
N GLY A 110 -10.83 1.19 0.26
CA GLY A 110 -11.38 0.53 1.46
C GLY A 110 -11.65 1.46 2.66
N GLY A 111 -11.98 2.73 2.39
CA GLY A 111 -11.74 3.87 3.23
C GLY A 111 -10.26 4.27 3.20
N GLY A 112 -9.96 5.57 3.20
CA GLY A 112 -8.72 6.02 3.81
C GLY A 112 -8.66 5.41 5.20
N MET A 113 -7.54 4.82 5.62
CA MET A 113 -7.48 4.39 7.02
C MET A 113 -7.64 5.65 7.86
N PRO A 114 -8.58 5.69 8.82
CA PRO A 114 -8.57 6.78 9.78
C PRO A 114 -7.15 6.88 10.33
N THR A 115 -6.55 8.07 10.35
CA THR A 115 -5.16 8.18 10.82
C THR A 115 -5.17 8.24 12.34
N PRO A 116 -4.13 7.74 13.01
CA PRO A 116 -3.97 7.96 14.43
C PRO A 116 -3.50 9.39 14.69
N GLY A 117 -3.72 9.90 15.90
CA GLY A 117 -2.95 11.02 16.41
C GLY A 117 -1.49 10.60 16.51
N SER A 118 -0.60 11.39 15.93
CA SER A 118 0.83 11.08 15.87
C SER A 118 1.61 12.36 16.00
N ILE A 119 2.63 12.36 16.85
CA ILE A 119 3.59 13.43 16.96
C ILE A 119 4.98 12.88 16.67
N THR A 120 5.71 13.56 15.80
CA THR A 120 7.11 13.25 15.49
C THR A 120 7.94 14.42 15.94
N SER A 121 9.03 14.14 16.67
CA SER A 121 9.95 15.19 17.05
C SER A 121 10.50 15.91 15.81
N TRP A 122 10.65 17.23 15.85
CA TRP A 122 11.20 17.99 14.71
C TRP A 122 12.73 17.99 14.70
N LYS A 123 13.37 17.74 15.86
CA LYS A 123 14.82 17.56 16.00
C LYS A 123 15.18 16.07 15.89
N SER A 124 16.14 15.73 15.03
CA SER A 124 16.80 14.42 15.06
C SER A 124 17.58 14.27 16.35
N TRP A 125 17.61 13.07 16.94
CA TRP A 125 18.41 12.84 18.15
C TRP A 125 19.85 13.31 17.94
N GLU A 126 20.23 14.36 18.66
CA GLU A 126 21.62 14.72 18.91
C GLU A 126 21.95 14.11 20.28
N ASP A 127 23.21 13.77 20.57
CA ASP A 127 23.65 13.18 21.84
C ASP A 127 23.40 14.14 23.03
N GLU A 128 22.13 14.31 23.39
CA GLU A 128 21.64 15.20 24.43
C GLU A 128 21.76 14.49 25.77
N PHE A 129 22.35 15.16 26.75
CA PHE A 129 22.61 14.59 28.06
C PHE A 129 21.32 14.49 28.88
N VAL A 130 20.76 13.29 29.05
CA VAL A 130 19.52 13.08 29.81
C VAL A 130 19.82 12.95 31.31
N ASP A 131 19.03 13.64 32.14
CA ASP A 131 19.19 13.63 33.60
C ASP A 131 18.26 12.61 34.27
N ASP A 132 18.66 12.15 35.46
CA ASP A 132 17.77 11.39 36.34
C ASP A 132 16.56 12.25 36.73
N GLY A 133 15.36 11.70 36.59
CA GLY A 133 14.11 12.40 36.84
C GLY A 133 13.56 13.19 35.65
N ASP A 134 14.23 13.20 34.49
CA ASP A 134 13.67 13.79 33.27
C ASP A 134 12.36 13.11 32.86
N THR A 135 11.41 13.88 32.35
CA THR A 135 10.05 13.41 32.06
C THR A 135 9.52 13.77 30.68
N LEU A 136 8.71 12.87 30.14
CA LEU A 136 7.75 13.09 29.06
C LEU A 136 6.35 12.86 29.62
N VAL A 137 5.53 13.90 29.64
CA VAL A 137 4.15 13.86 30.12
C VAL A 137 3.23 13.92 28.90
N ILE A 138 2.43 12.88 28.69
CA ILE A 138 1.68 12.69 27.43
C ILE A 138 0.21 12.41 27.74
N SER A 139 -0.71 13.17 27.13
CA SER A 139 -2.12 12.84 27.04
C SER A 139 -2.39 12.05 25.76
N VAL A 140 -3.19 10.99 25.89
CA VAL A 140 -3.53 10.05 24.80
C VAL A 140 -5.05 9.97 24.69
N ASP A 141 -5.58 10.19 23.49
CA ASP A 141 -7.01 10.09 23.14
C ASP A 141 -7.95 10.86 24.10
N GLY A 142 -7.52 12.06 24.54
CA GLY A 142 -8.27 12.90 25.49
C GLY A 142 -8.33 12.37 26.93
N GLY A 143 -7.57 11.31 27.24
CA GLY A 143 -7.42 10.74 28.57
C GLY A 143 -6.51 11.57 29.50
N PRO A 144 -6.44 11.23 30.81
CA PRO A 144 -5.55 11.89 31.74
C PRO A 144 -4.09 11.71 31.30
N ALA A 145 -3.27 12.74 31.51
CA ALA A 145 -1.86 12.69 31.16
C ALA A 145 -1.12 11.61 31.98
N GLN A 146 -0.23 10.89 31.30
CA GLN A 146 0.62 9.84 31.86
C GLN A 146 2.08 10.32 31.81
N THR A 147 2.92 9.86 32.73
CA THR A 147 4.31 10.32 32.85
C THR A 147 5.28 9.18 32.60
N ALA A 148 6.15 9.37 31.62
CA ALA A 148 7.33 8.56 31.37
C ALA A 148 8.53 9.26 32.04
N THR A 149 9.25 8.57 32.92
CA THR A 149 10.36 9.16 33.69
C THR A 149 11.64 8.39 33.44
N VAL A 150 12.70 9.13 33.15
CA VAL A 150 14.06 8.58 33.08
C VAL A 150 14.56 8.38 34.50
N GLN A 151 14.98 7.14 34.78
CA GLN A 151 15.49 6.74 36.08
C GLN A 151 16.93 6.27 35.90
N ALA A 152 17.85 7.06 36.44
CA ALA A 152 19.29 6.85 36.39
C ALA A 152 19.88 7.11 37.78
N THR A 153 19.51 6.27 38.75
CA THR A 153 19.96 6.40 40.13
C THR A 153 21.48 6.29 40.20
N ARG A 154 22.13 7.28 40.83
CA ARG A 154 23.58 7.33 40.99
C ARG A 154 24.06 6.49 42.19
N PRO A 155 25.00 5.54 42.00
CA PRO A 155 25.59 4.78 43.09
C PRO A 155 26.42 5.69 44.01
N SER A 156 26.38 5.41 45.31
CA SER A 156 27.20 6.13 46.28
C SER A 156 27.54 5.30 47.51
N VAL A 157 28.69 5.61 48.11
CA VAL A 157 29.16 5.03 49.36
C VAL A 157 29.42 6.16 50.36
N VAL A 158 29.14 5.92 51.64
CA VAL A 158 29.35 6.89 52.72
C VAL A 158 30.33 6.31 53.72
N SER A 159 31.31 7.11 54.12
CA SER A 159 32.29 6.73 55.14
C SER A 159 31.61 6.47 56.49
N ALA A 160 32.16 5.56 57.30
CA ALA A 160 31.73 5.38 58.69
C ALA A 160 32.75 5.91 59.71
N GLY A 161 33.92 6.35 59.24
CA GLY A 161 35.03 6.84 60.05
C GLY A 161 34.78 8.23 60.62
N ALA A 162 35.46 8.53 61.73
CA ALA A 162 35.60 9.90 62.21
C ALA A 162 36.71 10.60 61.41
N PHE A 163 36.54 11.90 61.19
CA PHE A 163 37.39 12.65 60.29
C PHE A 163 38.90 12.61 60.70
N PRO A 164 39.86 12.28 59.79
CA PRO A 164 41.21 11.98 60.24
C PRO A 164 42.00 13.20 60.72
N THR A 165 42.39 13.16 61.99
CA THR A 165 43.59 13.85 62.46
C THR A 165 44.72 12.83 62.53
N GLY A 166 45.75 12.96 61.70
CA GLY A 166 46.94 12.11 61.78
C GLY A 166 47.47 11.49 60.49
N PHE A 167 46.95 11.88 59.31
CA PHE A 167 47.64 11.52 58.06
C PHE A 167 49.05 12.12 58.05
N VAL A 168 50.04 11.29 57.74
CA VAL A 168 51.46 11.68 57.68
C VAL A 168 51.94 11.91 56.24
N GLY A 169 51.07 11.65 55.26
CA GLY A 169 51.34 11.78 53.83
C GLY A 169 51.72 10.44 53.21
N GLY A 170 51.15 10.15 52.05
CA GLY A 170 51.34 8.90 51.31
C GLY A 170 50.29 7.82 51.60
N GLU A 171 49.32 8.08 52.48
CA GLU A 171 48.15 7.21 52.65
C GLU A 171 47.32 7.18 51.37
N THR A 172 46.80 5.99 51.01
CA THR A 172 46.04 5.81 49.77
C THR A 172 44.61 5.35 50.03
N LEU A 173 43.68 5.78 49.19
CA LEU A 173 42.34 5.22 49.08
C LEU A 173 42.17 4.68 47.66
N GLU A 174 41.89 3.38 47.55
CA GLU A 174 41.70 2.69 46.28
C GLU A 174 40.21 2.54 46.01
N VAL A 175 39.74 3.12 44.91
CA VAL A 175 38.33 3.22 44.55
C VAL A 175 38.15 2.79 43.09
N GLU A 176 37.12 2.00 42.82
CA GLU A 176 36.64 1.71 41.47
C GLU A 176 35.38 2.52 41.21
N ILE A 177 35.40 3.34 40.15
CA ILE A 177 34.27 4.13 39.67
C ILE A 177 33.96 3.66 38.25
N LEU A 178 32.73 3.17 38.00
CA LEU A 178 32.35 2.57 36.71
C LEU A 178 33.33 1.46 36.27
N GLU A 179 33.72 0.60 37.22
CA GLU A 179 34.73 -0.46 37.03
C GLU A 179 36.13 0.06 36.62
N MET A 180 36.38 1.36 36.72
CA MET A 180 37.69 1.97 36.46
C MET A 180 38.44 2.18 37.78
N PRO A 181 39.56 1.47 38.04
CA PRO A 181 40.33 1.62 39.27
C PRO A 181 41.07 2.96 39.30
N GLN A 182 40.99 3.63 40.45
CA GLN A 182 41.58 4.93 40.74
C GLN A 182 42.18 4.93 42.15
N THR A 183 43.23 5.72 42.34
CA THR A 183 43.90 5.84 43.65
C THR A 183 43.96 7.31 44.04
N VAL A 184 43.43 7.62 45.22
CA VAL A 184 43.60 8.93 45.88
C VAL A 184 44.77 8.79 46.84
N THR A 185 45.74 9.71 46.77
CA THR A 185 46.84 9.80 47.73
C THR A 185 46.66 11.05 48.57
N PHE A 186 46.69 10.89 49.89
CA PHE A 186 46.55 11.99 50.84
C PHE A 186 47.91 12.52 51.28
N ASP A 187 47.96 13.82 51.53
CA ASP A 187 49.14 14.50 52.06
C ASP A 187 48.96 14.79 53.56
N ALA A 188 50.06 15.09 54.25
CA ALA A 188 50.03 15.48 55.66
C ALA A 188 49.17 16.74 55.95
N ALA A 189 48.78 17.49 54.92
CA ALA A 189 47.90 18.65 55.03
C ALA A 189 46.40 18.31 55.04
N ASP A 190 46.00 17.10 54.61
CA ASP A 190 44.59 16.69 54.50
C ASP A 190 44.03 16.28 55.88
N GLN A 191 43.94 17.25 56.79
CA GLN A 191 43.60 17.08 58.22
C GLN A 191 42.21 17.62 58.59
N THR A 192 41.35 17.96 57.62
CA THR A 192 39.93 18.33 57.85
C THR A 192 38.98 17.66 56.84
N VAL A 193 37.69 17.47 57.19
CA VAL A 193 36.71 16.75 56.34
C VAL A 193 36.55 17.38 54.99
N GLU A 194 36.66 18.69 54.97
CA GLU A 194 36.68 19.51 53.78
C GLU A 194 37.94 19.25 52.96
N ALA A 195 39.13 19.18 53.60
CA ALA A 195 40.39 18.93 52.91
C ALA A 195 40.46 17.53 52.28
N VAL A 196 39.97 16.50 52.98
CA VAL A 196 39.92 15.13 52.44
C VAL A 196 38.88 15.01 51.33
N ALA A 197 37.68 15.56 51.49
CA ALA A 197 36.69 15.59 50.41
C ALA A 197 37.23 16.34 49.18
N GLN A 198 37.94 17.46 49.39
CA GLN A 198 38.61 18.19 48.31
C GLN A 198 39.69 17.33 47.63
N ARG A 199 40.55 16.65 48.39
CA ARG A 199 41.59 15.76 47.84
C ARG A 199 40.99 14.64 46.99
N ILE A 200 39.87 14.06 47.43
CA ILE A 200 39.13 13.04 46.69
C ILE A 200 38.60 13.63 45.37
N ASN A 201 37.97 14.81 45.40
CA ASN A 201 37.48 15.50 44.19
C ASN A 201 38.60 15.91 43.22
N GLU A 202 39.79 16.24 43.72
CA GLU A 202 40.95 16.57 42.88
C GLU A 202 41.56 15.33 42.22
N SER A 203 41.34 14.14 42.78
CA SER A 203 41.99 12.90 42.35
C SER A 203 41.07 11.99 41.54
N LEU A 204 39.80 11.86 41.92
CA LEU A 204 38.83 11.00 41.25
C LEU A 204 38.28 11.66 39.98
N ARG A 205 37.98 10.83 38.98
CA ARG A 205 37.23 11.17 37.79
C ARG A 205 35.89 10.46 37.81
N LEU A 206 34.85 11.12 37.30
CA LEU A 206 33.47 10.61 37.20
C LEU A 206 32.81 10.31 38.55
N ALA A 207 33.33 10.91 39.62
CA ALA A 207 32.74 10.84 40.94
C ALA A 207 33.01 12.13 41.70
N SER A 208 32.07 12.49 42.56
CA SER A 208 32.15 13.64 43.45
C SER A 208 32.06 13.20 44.90
N ALA A 209 32.86 13.84 45.74
CA ALA A 209 32.91 13.68 47.17
C ALA A 209 32.25 14.88 47.86
N THR A 210 31.28 14.63 48.74
CA THR A 210 30.58 15.65 49.52
C THR A 210 30.64 15.35 51.00
N VAL A 211 30.57 16.38 51.83
CA VAL A 211 30.54 16.25 53.29
C VAL A 211 29.09 16.18 53.75
N GLU A 212 28.74 15.07 54.38
CA GLU A 212 27.42 14.81 54.95
C GLU A 212 27.30 15.36 56.38
N PRO A 213 26.08 15.63 56.87
CA PRO A 213 25.85 15.97 58.27
C PRO A 213 26.47 14.92 59.20
N GLY A 214 27.29 15.37 60.15
CA GLY A 214 28.04 14.48 61.05
C GLY A 214 29.51 14.27 60.68
N GLY A 215 30.02 14.94 59.64
CA GLY A 215 31.44 14.90 59.27
C GLY A 215 31.84 13.63 58.51
N LEU A 216 30.87 12.97 57.88
CA LEU A 216 31.09 11.83 56.99
C LEU A 216 31.29 12.31 55.55
N ILE A 217 31.93 11.49 54.73
CA ILE A 217 32.17 11.76 53.32
C ILE A 217 31.32 10.80 52.50
N ARG A 218 30.50 11.33 51.59
CA ARG A 218 29.87 10.54 50.53
C ARG A 218 30.74 10.63 49.28
N ILE A 219 31.06 9.49 48.68
CA ILE A 219 31.55 9.41 47.31
C ILE A 219 30.38 8.93 46.45
N GLN A 220 30.01 9.69 45.43
CA GLN A 220 28.91 9.39 44.51
C GLN A 220 29.41 9.48 43.07
N ALA A 221 28.99 8.55 42.20
CA ALA A 221 29.28 8.68 40.78
C ALA A 221 28.58 9.91 40.19
N ASP A 222 29.25 10.59 39.27
CA ASP A 222 28.68 11.77 38.60
C ASP A 222 27.60 11.39 37.57
N LEU A 223 27.58 10.11 37.16
CA LEU A 223 26.61 9.50 36.27
C LEU A 223 25.84 8.41 37.03
N GLY A 224 24.59 8.17 36.61
CA GLY A 224 23.76 7.11 37.19
C GLY A 224 23.15 6.19 36.15
N GLY A 225 22.44 5.17 36.64
CA GLY A 225 21.80 4.12 35.86
C GLY A 225 22.36 2.72 36.16
N TRP A 226 21.74 1.69 35.59
CA TRP A 226 21.86 0.32 36.11
C TRP A 226 23.21 -0.36 35.86
N ASP A 227 24.06 0.17 34.97
CA ASP A 227 25.44 -0.31 34.74
C ASP A 227 26.52 0.63 35.30
N THR A 228 26.12 1.58 36.15
CA THR A 228 27.05 2.40 36.93
C THR A 228 27.38 1.75 38.27
N SER A 229 28.63 1.93 38.75
CA SER A 229 29.07 1.37 40.04
C SER A 229 30.05 2.28 40.79
N VAL A 230 30.03 2.20 42.11
CA VAL A 230 31.04 2.77 43.02
C VAL A 230 31.46 1.71 44.02
N GLN A 231 32.76 1.50 44.17
CA GLN A 231 33.31 0.56 45.15
C GLN A 231 34.60 1.12 45.75
N VAL A 232 34.75 1.04 47.08
CA VAL A 232 36.06 1.20 47.72
C VAL A 232 36.70 -0.17 47.83
N VAL A 233 37.82 -0.36 47.14
CA VAL A 233 38.50 -1.67 47.06
C VAL A 233 39.52 -1.83 48.18
N GLY A 234 40.04 -0.72 48.73
CA GLY A 234 41.00 -0.74 49.83
C GLY A 234 41.78 0.56 49.99
N GLY A 235 43.06 0.42 50.34
CA GLY A 235 43.98 1.51 50.61
C GLY A 235 44.15 1.80 52.11
N THR A 236 45.35 2.26 52.50
CA THR A 236 45.73 2.49 53.90
C THR A 236 44.94 3.62 54.57
N ALA A 237 44.42 4.57 53.80
CA ALA A 237 43.54 5.62 54.31
C ALA A 237 42.17 5.06 54.74
N ASN A 238 41.72 3.94 54.14
CA ASN A 238 40.42 3.36 54.46
C ASN A 238 40.35 2.71 55.85
N ASP A 239 41.50 2.43 56.49
CA ASP A 239 41.55 1.98 57.89
C ASP A 239 40.96 3.02 58.87
N VAL A 240 41.02 4.31 58.49
CA VAL A 240 40.49 5.42 59.29
C VAL A 240 39.18 5.93 58.70
N LEU A 241 39.06 6.02 57.37
CA LEU A 241 37.86 6.53 56.70
C LEU A 241 36.69 5.53 56.76
N LEU A 242 36.96 4.22 56.86
CA LEU A 242 35.97 3.15 57.03
C LEU A 242 34.81 3.22 56.02
N PHE A 243 35.11 3.38 54.73
CA PHE A 243 34.10 3.17 53.68
C PHE A 243 33.76 1.68 53.56
N PRO A 244 32.48 1.33 53.32
CA PRO A 244 32.09 -0.02 52.92
C PRO A 244 32.82 -0.47 51.65
N THR A 245 33.22 -1.74 51.61
CA THR A 245 34.01 -2.30 50.49
C THR A 245 33.21 -3.09 49.48
N ASP A 246 31.93 -3.36 49.78
CA ASP A 246 31.02 -4.01 48.83
C ASP A 246 30.66 -3.03 47.70
N PRO A 247 30.60 -3.49 46.44
CA PRO A 247 30.23 -2.63 45.33
C PRO A 247 28.77 -2.16 45.45
N VAL A 248 28.55 -0.86 45.25
CA VAL A 248 27.22 -0.27 45.15
C VAL A 248 26.92 -0.01 43.69
N GLN A 249 25.86 -0.64 43.18
CA GLN A 249 25.37 -0.45 41.81
C GLN A 249 24.36 0.71 41.75
N GLY A 250 24.37 1.42 40.63
CA GLY A 250 23.27 2.29 40.25
C GLY A 250 22.03 1.47 39.90
N ALA A 251 20.93 2.17 39.65
CA ALA A 251 19.64 1.53 39.37
C ALA A 251 18.81 2.39 38.42
N GLY A 252 17.70 1.84 37.93
CA GLY A 252 16.74 2.56 37.10
C GLY A 252 16.50 1.87 35.76
N ASN A 253 15.97 2.61 34.80
CA ASN A 253 15.52 2.10 33.50
C ASN A 253 16.49 2.44 32.34
N VAL A 254 17.59 3.12 32.62
CA VAL A 254 18.67 3.39 31.66
C VAL A 254 20.02 2.93 32.19
N ALA A 255 20.93 2.62 31.27
CA ALA A 255 22.26 2.13 31.57
C ALA A 255 23.13 3.25 32.16
N PHE A 256 23.54 4.22 31.34
CA PHE A 256 24.20 5.46 31.77
C PHE A 256 23.36 6.67 31.40
N SER A 257 23.15 7.61 32.33
CA SER A 257 22.40 8.86 32.05
C SER A 257 23.00 9.68 30.89
N ALA A 258 24.32 9.62 30.69
CA ALA A 258 25.01 10.27 29.57
C ALA A 258 24.93 9.52 28.22
N GLY A 259 24.45 8.28 28.22
CA GLY A 259 24.41 7.39 27.06
C GLY A 259 23.01 6.98 26.64
N VAL A 260 21.98 7.63 27.20
CA VAL A 260 20.58 7.40 26.83
C VAL A 260 20.43 7.72 25.35
N GLY A 261 20.05 6.72 24.56
CA GLY A 261 19.76 6.88 23.14
C GLY A 261 18.26 7.06 22.87
N PRO A 262 17.89 7.32 21.61
CA PRO A 262 16.49 7.48 21.22
C PRO A 262 15.67 6.20 21.46
N TRP A 263 16.31 5.03 21.38
CA TRP A 263 15.68 3.74 21.69
C TRP A 263 15.37 3.57 23.18
N ASP A 264 16.19 4.12 24.06
CA ASP A 264 15.93 4.07 25.50
C ASP A 264 14.69 4.91 25.83
N ILE A 265 14.58 6.10 25.26
CA ILE A 265 13.37 6.94 25.40
C ILE A 265 12.13 6.24 24.85
N VAL A 266 12.21 5.63 23.66
CA VAL A 266 11.11 4.83 23.09
C VAL A 266 10.68 3.70 24.04
N ASN A 267 11.63 2.99 24.64
CA ASN A 267 11.33 1.90 25.59
C ASN A 267 10.66 2.42 26.87
N ILE A 268 11.14 3.55 27.40
CA ILE A 268 10.57 4.19 28.60
C ILE A 268 9.14 4.67 28.32
N VAL A 269 8.89 5.30 27.17
CA VAL A 269 7.56 5.74 26.73
C VAL A 269 6.62 4.55 26.60
N GLN A 270 7.01 3.51 25.86
CA GLN A 270 6.16 2.32 25.67
C GLN A 270 5.90 1.54 26.97
N GLY A 271 6.83 1.60 27.93
CA GLY A 271 6.66 0.96 29.24
C GLY A 271 5.78 1.74 30.22
N SER A 272 5.65 3.06 30.05
CA SER A 272 5.03 3.95 31.04
C SER A 272 3.74 4.63 30.54
N ILE A 273 3.58 4.78 29.22
CA ILE A 273 2.43 5.42 28.59
C ILE A 273 1.56 4.34 27.94
N MET A 274 0.37 4.12 28.48
CA MET A 274 -0.58 3.18 27.92
C MET A 274 -1.27 3.77 26.69
N GLY A 275 -1.55 2.92 25.70
CA GLY A 275 -2.32 3.30 24.52
C GLY A 275 -1.52 3.93 23.39
N VAL A 276 -0.19 3.90 23.47
CA VAL A 276 0.71 4.39 22.40
C VAL A 276 1.58 3.29 21.82
N ASN A 277 2.09 3.56 20.63
CA ASN A 277 3.25 2.92 20.03
C ASN A 277 4.30 4.01 19.77
N ALA A 278 5.59 3.71 19.98
CA ALA A 278 6.65 4.67 19.73
C ALA A 278 7.83 4.00 19.02
N TRP A 279 8.51 4.74 18.13
CA TRP A 279 9.66 4.23 17.39
C TRP A 279 10.62 5.36 17.01
N VAL A 280 11.82 4.96 16.59
CA VAL A 280 12.83 5.85 16.03
C VAL A 280 12.74 5.80 14.50
N GLU A 281 12.58 6.96 13.87
CA GLU A 281 12.58 7.13 12.42
C GLU A 281 13.97 6.89 11.82
N GLN A 282 14.03 6.68 10.50
CA GLN A 282 15.29 6.44 9.80
C GLN A 282 16.30 7.61 9.93
N ASP A 283 15.80 8.82 10.16
CA ASP A 283 16.60 10.04 10.37
C ASP A 283 16.90 10.34 11.84
N GLY A 284 16.58 9.42 12.76
CA GLY A 284 16.88 9.53 14.19
C GLY A 284 15.87 10.35 15.00
N ARG A 285 14.74 10.77 14.41
CA ARG A 285 13.63 11.41 15.13
C ARG A 285 12.79 10.38 15.87
N ILE A 286 12.12 10.80 16.94
CA ILE A 286 11.23 9.91 17.69
C ILE A 286 9.79 10.21 17.29
N THR A 287 9.03 9.18 16.93
CA THR A 287 7.60 9.28 16.70
C THR A 287 6.84 8.57 17.80
N ILE A 288 5.79 9.22 18.30
CA ILE A 288 4.85 8.68 19.28
C ILE A 288 3.46 8.75 18.66
N GLN A 289 2.78 7.61 18.63
CA GLN A 289 1.51 7.44 17.96
C GLN A 289 0.49 6.80 18.90
N SER A 290 -0.76 7.25 18.84
CA SER A 290 -1.87 6.53 19.47
C SER A 290 -2.07 5.16 18.82
N ASN A 291 -2.48 4.17 19.61
CA ASN A 291 -2.92 2.86 19.13
C ASN A 291 -4.35 2.89 18.58
N ASN A 292 -5.08 3.99 18.79
CA ASN A 292 -6.42 4.22 18.27
C ASN A 292 -6.38 5.05 16.98
N PHE A 293 -7.46 5.02 16.21
CA PHE A 293 -7.53 5.69 14.90
C PHE A 293 -8.76 6.59 14.77
N GLY A 294 -8.65 7.65 13.98
CA GLY A 294 -9.76 8.52 13.61
C GLY A 294 -9.92 9.75 14.51
N PRO A 295 -11.05 10.45 14.45
CA PRO A 295 -11.22 11.75 15.11
C PRO A 295 -11.28 11.70 16.65
N GLY A 296 -11.29 10.50 17.24
CA GLY A 296 -11.12 10.30 18.69
C GLY A 296 -9.71 9.89 19.10
N SER A 297 -8.80 9.75 18.14
CA SER A 297 -7.39 9.47 18.37
C SER A 297 -6.62 10.77 18.49
N SER A 298 -5.80 10.92 19.54
CA SER A 298 -5.01 12.13 19.73
C SER A 298 -3.75 11.89 20.55
N ILE A 299 -2.68 12.62 20.25
CA ILE A 299 -1.48 12.69 21.11
C ILE A 299 -1.21 14.15 21.43
N GLN A 300 -0.94 14.44 22.70
CA GLN A 300 -0.44 15.75 23.12
C GLN A 300 0.68 15.56 24.14
N VAL A 301 1.86 16.14 23.84
CA VAL A 301 2.93 16.28 24.82
C VAL A 301 2.62 17.50 25.67
N MET A 302 2.55 17.32 26.97
CA MET A 302 2.14 18.35 27.91
C MET A 302 3.32 19.28 28.23
N PRO A 303 3.10 20.60 28.39
CA PRO A 303 4.16 21.60 28.59
C PRO A 303 4.91 21.47 29.93
N GLU A 304 4.44 20.62 30.85
CA GLU A 304 5.18 20.24 32.06
C GLU A 304 6.26 19.17 31.84
N SER A 305 6.38 18.62 30.63
CA SER A 305 7.48 17.71 30.26
C SER A 305 8.82 18.43 30.37
N THR A 306 9.89 17.74 30.78
CA THR A 306 11.24 18.33 30.81
C THR A 306 12.05 17.99 29.56
N LEU A 307 11.62 16.97 28.80
CA LEU A 307 12.29 16.49 27.60
C LEU A 307 11.67 16.99 26.28
N ASP A 308 10.51 17.64 26.30
CA ASP A 308 9.81 18.06 25.09
C ASP A 308 10.66 19.01 24.22
N ASP A 309 11.12 20.14 24.76
CA ASP A 309 11.97 21.12 24.06
C ASP A 309 13.30 20.51 23.60
N ARG A 310 13.87 19.63 24.43
CA ARG A 310 15.19 19.02 24.19
C ARG A 310 15.14 17.98 23.08
N LEU A 311 14.07 17.20 23.03
CA LEU A 311 13.82 16.22 21.98
C LEU A 311 13.18 16.87 20.74
N GLY A 312 12.61 18.06 20.88
CA GLY A 312 11.93 18.78 19.81
C GLY A 312 10.51 18.27 19.57
N PHE A 313 9.77 17.94 20.62
CA PHE A 313 8.31 17.78 20.53
C PHE A 313 7.64 19.14 20.74
N ASP A 314 6.61 19.44 19.96
CA ASP A 314 5.72 20.56 20.28
C ASP A 314 4.65 20.13 21.31
N ASN A 315 3.90 21.10 21.85
CA ASN A 315 2.84 20.85 22.81
C ASN A 315 1.42 20.96 22.23
N ASP A 316 1.30 21.03 20.90
CA ASP A 316 0.00 21.12 20.24
C ASP A 316 -0.73 19.76 20.33
N LEU A 317 -2.05 19.80 20.16
CA LEU A 317 -2.86 18.58 20.08
C LEU A 317 -2.76 18.01 18.65
N HIS A 318 -2.23 16.79 18.52
CA HIS A 318 -2.14 16.08 17.24
C HIS A 318 -3.28 15.08 17.12
N GLU A 319 -4.25 15.38 16.25
CA GLU A 319 -5.47 14.58 16.06
C GLU A 319 -5.37 13.60 14.89
N GLY A 320 -6.01 12.45 15.05
CA GLY A 320 -6.26 11.51 13.97
C GLY A 320 -7.33 12.01 13.00
N MET A 321 -7.17 11.73 11.71
CA MET A 321 -8.09 12.17 10.66
C MET A 321 -9.14 11.13 10.35
N VAL A 322 -10.30 11.59 9.89
CA VAL A 322 -11.39 10.72 9.43
C VAL A 322 -11.03 10.04 8.10
N ALA A 323 -11.51 8.81 7.91
CA ALA A 323 -11.41 8.07 6.66
C ALA A 323 -12.12 8.80 5.50
N GLY A 324 -11.39 9.12 4.41
CA GLY A 324 -11.99 9.60 3.16
C GLY A 324 -12.14 8.46 2.14
N TRP A 325 -13.30 8.34 1.49
CA TRP A 325 -13.47 7.39 0.37
C TRP A 325 -13.01 8.07 -0.93
N ALA A 326 -12.16 7.41 -1.69
CA ALA A 326 -11.77 7.86 -3.03
C ALA A 326 -12.24 6.85 -4.08
N GLU A 327 -12.72 7.32 -5.22
CA GLU A 327 -13.02 6.46 -6.36
C GLU A 327 -11.70 6.00 -7.00
N VAL A 328 -11.30 4.76 -6.77
CA VAL A 328 -9.97 4.26 -7.16
C VAL A 328 -10.00 3.43 -8.43
N VAL A 329 -11.11 2.75 -8.71
CA VAL A 329 -11.28 1.97 -9.94
C VAL A 329 -12.64 2.31 -10.52
N ARG A 330 -12.65 2.73 -11.79
CA ARG A 330 -13.88 2.82 -12.57
C ARG A 330 -14.11 1.49 -13.27
N VAL A 331 -15.25 0.86 -13.01
CA VAL A 331 -15.66 -0.38 -13.65
C VAL A 331 -16.72 -0.07 -14.69
N GLU A 332 -16.59 -0.61 -15.88
CA GLU A 332 -17.54 -0.44 -16.98
C GLU A 332 -17.98 -1.79 -17.54
N GLY A 333 -19.19 -1.86 -18.11
CA GLY A 333 -19.56 -2.96 -18.98
C GLY A 333 -18.55 -3.12 -20.13
N LYS A 334 -18.26 -4.36 -20.55
CA LYS A 334 -17.27 -4.69 -21.59
C LYS A 334 -17.57 -4.02 -22.92
N ASP A 335 -18.84 -3.82 -23.24
CA ASP A 335 -19.30 -3.08 -24.40
C ASP A 335 -20.35 -2.03 -24.00
N PRO A 336 -20.62 -1.00 -24.82
CA PRO A 336 -21.71 -0.06 -24.55
C PRO A 336 -23.06 -0.77 -24.62
N GLY A 337 -24.02 -0.35 -23.79
CA GLY A 337 -25.36 -0.94 -23.74
C GLY A 337 -25.92 -1.04 -22.33
N SER A 338 -27.25 -1.05 -22.23
CA SER A 338 -28.00 -1.21 -20.98
C SER A 338 -27.88 -2.61 -20.38
N TYR A 339 -27.44 -3.60 -21.16
CA TYR A 339 -27.26 -4.98 -20.71
C TYR A 339 -26.39 -5.12 -19.46
N ALA A 340 -25.43 -4.19 -19.28
CA ALA A 340 -24.50 -4.23 -18.16
C ALA A 340 -25.12 -3.67 -16.88
N ASP A 341 -26.30 -3.05 -16.92
CA ASP A 341 -27.01 -2.57 -15.72
C ASP A 341 -27.46 -3.72 -14.80
N ARG A 342 -27.46 -4.97 -15.27
CA ARG A 342 -27.71 -6.17 -14.45
C ARG A 342 -26.45 -6.75 -13.79
N ILE A 343 -25.29 -6.15 -14.04
CA ILE A 343 -24.00 -6.61 -13.52
C ILE A 343 -23.70 -5.90 -12.19
N GLN A 344 -23.36 -6.71 -11.19
CA GLN A 344 -22.76 -6.27 -9.94
C GLN A 344 -21.29 -6.69 -9.89
N VAL A 345 -20.49 -5.87 -9.25
CA VAL A 345 -19.09 -6.16 -8.96
C VAL A 345 -18.89 -6.16 -7.46
N GLU A 346 -18.42 -7.28 -6.94
CA GLU A 346 -18.14 -7.48 -5.52
C GLU A 346 -16.63 -7.53 -5.29
N VAL A 347 -16.16 -6.72 -4.36
CA VAL A 347 -14.81 -6.76 -3.81
C VAL A 347 -14.86 -7.54 -2.50
N ARG A 348 -13.92 -8.46 -2.31
CA ARG A 348 -13.75 -9.26 -1.11
C ARG A 348 -12.30 -9.18 -0.60
N PRO A 349 -12.05 -9.51 0.67
CA PRO A 349 -10.68 -9.70 1.16
C PRO A 349 -9.91 -10.70 0.30
N ALA A 350 -8.61 -10.47 0.10
CA ALA A 350 -7.77 -11.36 -0.68
C ALA A 350 -7.74 -12.78 -0.11
N THR A 351 -7.89 -13.78 -0.99
CA THR A 351 -7.69 -15.19 -0.60
C THR A 351 -6.24 -15.48 -0.18
N SER A 352 -5.26 -14.69 -0.63
CA SER A 352 -3.84 -14.77 -0.24
C SER A 352 -3.58 -14.31 1.19
N GLY A 353 -4.48 -13.51 1.78
CA GLY A 353 -4.27 -12.83 3.06
C GLY A 353 -3.31 -11.65 3.01
N GLN A 354 -2.81 -11.26 1.83
CA GLN A 354 -1.99 -10.05 1.67
C GLN A 354 -2.87 -8.80 1.84
N TRP A 355 -2.37 -7.82 2.58
CA TRP A 355 -3.12 -6.63 2.96
C TRP A 355 -3.29 -5.61 1.82
N ASP A 356 -2.47 -5.72 0.76
CA ASP A 356 -2.47 -4.85 -0.41
C ASP A 356 -3.06 -5.52 -1.67
N GLU A 357 -3.75 -6.65 -1.47
CA GLU A 357 -4.47 -7.41 -2.49
C GLU A 357 -5.95 -7.52 -2.15
N PHE A 358 -6.78 -7.86 -3.14
CA PHE A 358 -8.22 -8.09 -2.98
C PHE A 358 -8.74 -9.07 -4.02
N ASP A 359 -9.87 -9.72 -3.72
CA ASP A 359 -10.57 -10.58 -4.68
C ASP A 359 -11.71 -9.79 -5.34
N LEU A 360 -11.90 -9.97 -6.66
CA LEU A 360 -12.99 -9.35 -7.42
C LEU A 360 -13.90 -10.44 -7.99
N ALA A 361 -15.21 -10.33 -7.77
CA ALA A 361 -16.21 -11.22 -8.35
C ALA A 361 -17.21 -10.42 -9.19
N ILE A 362 -17.55 -10.96 -10.35
CA ILE A 362 -18.55 -10.40 -11.26
C ILE A 362 -19.82 -11.24 -11.15
N ILE A 363 -20.92 -10.57 -10.83
CA ILE A 363 -22.23 -11.16 -10.62
C ILE A 363 -23.15 -10.62 -11.72
N GLU A 364 -23.85 -11.49 -12.41
CA GLU A 364 -24.86 -11.12 -13.42
C GLU A 364 -26.19 -11.77 -13.02
N ASP A 365 -27.26 -10.96 -12.91
CA ASP A 365 -28.59 -11.44 -12.48
C ASP A 365 -28.57 -12.25 -11.16
N GLY A 366 -27.69 -11.86 -10.23
CA GLY A 366 -27.52 -12.53 -8.93
C GLY A 366 -26.70 -13.82 -8.96
N VAL A 367 -26.15 -14.20 -10.12
CA VAL A 367 -25.31 -15.40 -10.29
C VAL A 367 -23.85 -15.00 -10.47
N TYR A 368 -22.94 -15.61 -9.71
CA TYR A 368 -21.49 -15.44 -9.89
C TYR A 368 -21.05 -15.99 -11.25
N ARG A 369 -20.51 -15.11 -12.10
CA ARG A 369 -20.04 -15.44 -13.45
C ARG A 369 -18.54 -15.58 -13.52
N GLU A 370 -17.82 -14.64 -12.92
CA GLU A 370 -16.37 -14.55 -13.00
C GLU A 370 -15.80 -14.24 -11.62
N ALA A 371 -14.60 -14.74 -11.34
CA ALA A 371 -13.88 -14.48 -10.10
C ALA A 371 -12.39 -14.34 -10.38
N PHE A 372 -11.80 -13.29 -9.83
CA PHE A 372 -10.41 -12.90 -10.01
C PHE A 372 -9.77 -12.71 -8.63
N PRO A 373 -9.05 -13.71 -8.12
CA PRO A 373 -8.46 -13.64 -6.78
C PRO A 373 -7.22 -12.76 -6.76
N ASN A 374 -6.86 -12.21 -5.60
CA ASN A 374 -5.54 -11.61 -5.30
C ASN A 374 -5.09 -10.57 -6.34
N LEU A 375 -5.98 -9.67 -6.72
CA LEU A 375 -5.68 -8.52 -7.57
C LEU A 375 -4.98 -7.44 -6.77
N SER A 376 -4.17 -6.61 -7.43
CA SER A 376 -3.46 -5.50 -6.81
C SER A 376 -3.65 -4.19 -7.56
N MET A 377 -3.55 -3.07 -6.86
CA MET A 377 -3.49 -1.72 -7.44
C MET A 377 -2.05 -1.30 -7.82
N ASP A 378 -1.04 -2.09 -7.47
CA ASP A 378 0.35 -1.80 -7.83
C ASP A 378 0.63 -2.17 -9.31
N THR A 379 0.93 -1.16 -10.12
CA THR A 379 1.24 -1.33 -11.55
C THR A 379 2.42 -2.27 -11.83
N SER A 380 3.33 -2.45 -10.87
CA SER A 380 4.51 -3.31 -11.00
C SER A 380 4.22 -4.80 -10.77
N LYS A 381 3.14 -5.13 -10.03
CA LYS A 381 2.79 -6.53 -9.74
C LYS A 381 2.12 -7.18 -10.93
N ASP A 382 2.40 -8.47 -11.18
CA ASP A 382 1.80 -9.24 -12.28
C ASP A 382 0.26 -9.22 -12.25
N ARG A 383 -0.31 -9.29 -11.05
CA ARG A 383 -1.77 -9.28 -10.80
C ARG A 383 -2.37 -7.87 -10.68
N TYR A 384 -1.75 -6.87 -11.30
CA TYR A 384 -2.32 -5.53 -11.42
C TYR A 384 -3.72 -5.58 -12.05
N ILE A 385 -4.70 -4.95 -11.40
CA ILE A 385 -6.13 -5.09 -11.73
C ILE A 385 -6.43 -4.81 -13.21
N GLU A 386 -5.93 -3.71 -13.76
CA GLU A 386 -6.23 -3.32 -15.15
C GLU A 386 -5.63 -4.33 -16.13
N ARG A 387 -4.44 -4.85 -15.84
CA ARG A 387 -3.79 -5.86 -16.68
C ARG A 387 -4.55 -7.17 -16.69
N VAL A 388 -5.00 -7.63 -15.52
CA VAL A 388 -5.69 -8.93 -15.41
C VAL A 388 -7.09 -8.86 -15.99
N ILE A 389 -7.88 -7.85 -15.60
CA ILE A 389 -9.29 -7.77 -16.01
C ILE A 389 -9.43 -7.39 -17.47
N ASN A 390 -8.58 -6.50 -18.00
CA ASN A 390 -8.66 -6.07 -19.39
C ASN A 390 -7.86 -6.97 -20.36
N ASP A 391 -7.24 -8.06 -19.89
CA ASP A 391 -6.52 -8.96 -20.79
C ASP A 391 -7.47 -9.50 -21.88
N PRO A 392 -7.11 -9.37 -23.18
CA PRO A 392 -8.00 -9.73 -24.27
C PRO A 392 -8.23 -11.24 -24.43
N LYS A 393 -7.42 -12.09 -23.79
CA LYS A 393 -7.49 -13.55 -23.90
C LYS A 393 -8.03 -14.21 -22.64
N THR A 394 -7.64 -13.73 -21.46
CA THR A 394 -7.94 -14.35 -20.16
C THR A 394 -8.65 -13.43 -19.19
N GLY A 395 -8.88 -12.17 -19.55
CA GLY A 395 -9.59 -11.20 -18.72
C GLY A 395 -11.10 -11.40 -18.71
N SER A 396 -11.82 -10.39 -18.24
CA SER A 396 -13.28 -10.42 -18.15
C SER A 396 -13.95 -10.34 -19.52
N LEU A 397 -14.99 -11.15 -19.68
CA LEU A 397 -15.91 -11.10 -20.83
C LEU A 397 -17.05 -10.10 -20.60
N LEU A 398 -17.32 -9.73 -19.33
CA LEU A 398 -18.47 -8.93 -18.93
C LEU A 398 -18.13 -7.47 -18.62
N VAL A 399 -16.95 -7.20 -18.07
CA VAL A 399 -16.53 -5.86 -17.65
C VAL A 399 -15.14 -5.49 -18.17
N ARG A 400 -14.83 -4.20 -18.10
CA ARG A 400 -13.47 -3.66 -18.12
C ARG A 400 -13.29 -2.71 -16.96
N VAL A 401 -12.05 -2.46 -16.57
CA VAL A 401 -11.72 -1.57 -15.45
C VAL A 401 -10.73 -0.51 -15.89
N ILE A 402 -10.75 0.63 -15.22
CA ILE A 402 -9.80 1.72 -15.41
C ILE A 402 -9.34 2.13 -14.01
N ASP A 403 -8.05 1.94 -13.74
CA ASP A 403 -7.44 2.49 -12.53
C ASP A 403 -7.46 4.02 -12.60
N GLN A 404 -8.01 4.67 -11.58
CA GLN A 404 -8.08 6.12 -11.49
C GLN A 404 -6.75 6.74 -11.06
N MET A 405 -5.76 5.92 -10.66
CA MET A 405 -4.41 6.34 -10.25
C MET A 405 -4.42 7.42 -9.17
N VAL A 406 -5.33 7.29 -8.19
CA VAL A 406 -5.49 8.28 -7.11
C VAL A 406 -4.29 8.20 -6.15
N PRO A 407 -3.46 9.25 -6.03
CA PRO A 407 -2.27 9.21 -5.18
C PRO A 407 -2.61 8.98 -3.71
N GLY A 408 -1.92 8.04 -3.07
CA GLY A 408 -2.09 7.73 -1.64
C GLY A 408 -3.38 6.97 -1.30
N ALA A 409 -4.20 6.61 -2.29
CA ALA A 409 -5.39 5.81 -2.05
C ALA A 409 -5.02 4.32 -1.85
N SER A 410 -5.68 3.68 -0.88
CA SER A 410 -5.58 2.25 -0.64
C SER A 410 -6.33 1.45 -1.73
N ALA A 411 -6.04 0.14 -1.80
CA ALA A 411 -6.80 -0.78 -2.64
C ALA A 411 -8.30 -0.77 -2.29
N PRO A 412 -9.19 -1.12 -3.24
CA PRO A 412 -10.61 -1.28 -2.96
C PRO A 412 -10.87 -2.18 -1.75
N GLY A 413 -11.69 -1.71 -0.81
CA GLY A 413 -12.14 -2.54 0.31
C GLY A 413 -13.39 -3.33 -0.02
N PRO A 414 -13.83 -4.25 0.87
CA PRO A 414 -15.00 -5.08 0.64
C PRO A 414 -16.26 -4.25 0.39
N GLN A 415 -16.87 -4.44 -0.77
CA GLN A 415 -18.03 -3.68 -1.23
C GLN A 415 -18.75 -4.42 -2.36
N VAL A 416 -20.01 -4.08 -2.61
CA VAL A 416 -20.75 -4.52 -3.80
C VAL A 416 -21.27 -3.28 -4.50
N VAL A 417 -20.95 -3.13 -5.79
CA VAL A 417 -21.42 -2.02 -6.61
C VAL A 417 -22.24 -2.53 -7.78
N GLN A 418 -23.34 -1.83 -8.08
CA GLN A 418 -24.17 -2.08 -9.25
C GLN A 418 -23.68 -1.19 -10.39
N LEU A 419 -23.41 -1.76 -11.57
CA LEU A 419 -23.23 -0.93 -12.76
C LEU A 419 -24.58 -0.33 -13.15
N ASN A 420 -24.59 0.94 -13.53
CA ASN A 420 -25.82 1.64 -13.92
C ASN A 420 -25.58 2.57 -15.12
N SER A 421 -26.67 3.13 -15.64
CA SER A 421 -26.68 4.19 -16.66
C SER A 421 -26.22 3.76 -18.06
N GLY A 422 -26.30 2.47 -18.38
CA GLY A 422 -26.09 2.01 -19.74
C GLY A 422 -27.17 2.51 -20.71
N ASN A 423 -26.79 2.72 -21.97
CA ASN A 423 -27.71 3.12 -23.04
C ASN A 423 -27.38 2.34 -24.30
N ASP A 424 -28.41 1.75 -24.93
CA ASP A 424 -28.24 0.98 -26.18
C ASP A 424 -28.08 1.86 -27.43
N GLY A 425 -28.25 3.18 -27.30
CA GLY A 425 -28.12 4.11 -28.43
C GLY A 425 -29.21 3.94 -29.48
N ILE A 426 -30.39 3.46 -29.08
CA ILE A 426 -31.52 3.20 -29.98
C ILE A 426 -32.46 4.41 -30.13
N MET A 427 -32.34 5.40 -29.26
CA MET A 427 -33.12 6.63 -29.35
C MET A 427 -32.71 7.40 -30.61
N TRP A 428 -33.68 7.77 -31.45
CA TRP A 428 -33.48 8.44 -32.74
C TRP A 428 -32.85 7.59 -33.86
N LEU A 429 -32.69 6.28 -33.62
CA LEU A 429 -32.17 5.38 -34.63
C LEU A 429 -33.05 5.35 -35.89
N ASP A 430 -32.48 5.72 -37.02
CA ASP A 430 -33.16 5.74 -38.31
C ASP A 430 -32.39 4.98 -39.39
N ASP A 431 -32.90 5.00 -40.63
CA ASP A 431 -32.29 4.23 -41.72
C ASP A 431 -30.89 4.72 -42.10
N SER A 432 -30.55 5.99 -41.84
CA SER A 432 -29.23 6.53 -42.14
C SER A 432 -28.14 5.90 -41.27
N ASP A 433 -28.47 5.47 -40.05
CA ASP A 433 -27.55 4.74 -39.18
C ASP A 433 -27.23 3.33 -39.73
N PHE A 434 -28.21 2.67 -40.35
CA PHE A 434 -28.01 1.35 -40.98
C PHE A 434 -27.29 1.46 -42.32
N VAL A 435 -27.58 2.50 -43.12
CA VAL A 435 -26.82 2.78 -44.34
C VAL A 435 -25.38 3.14 -43.98
N GLY A 436 -25.21 4.03 -43.00
CA GLY A 436 -23.93 4.50 -42.50
C GLY A 436 -23.19 5.42 -43.49
N SER A 437 -21.88 5.49 -43.34
CA SER A 437 -21.00 6.30 -44.18
C SER A 437 -19.70 5.56 -44.49
N GLU A 438 -19.24 5.65 -45.73
CA GLU A 438 -17.92 5.12 -46.14
C GLU A 438 -16.78 5.77 -45.35
N ALA A 439 -16.87 7.08 -45.09
CA ALA A 439 -15.85 7.82 -44.34
C ALA A 439 -15.74 7.34 -42.88
N GLY A 440 -16.89 7.08 -42.25
CA GLY A 440 -16.97 6.57 -40.89
C GLY A 440 -16.81 5.05 -40.79
N LYS A 441 -16.95 4.31 -41.90
CA LYS A 441 -17.09 2.85 -41.91
C LYS A 441 -18.20 2.37 -40.95
N THR A 442 -19.33 3.05 -40.98
CA THR A 442 -20.51 2.73 -40.14
C THR A 442 -21.59 2.03 -40.97
N GLY A 443 -22.56 1.40 -40.29
CA GLY A 443 -23.69 0.75 -40.97
C GLY A 443 -23.25 -0.32 -41.98
N LEU A 444 -23.83 -0.29 -43.18
CA LEU A 444 -23.46 -1.17 -44.29
C LEU A 444 -21.99 -1.00 -44.72
N HIS A 445 -21.46 0.22 -44.70
CA HIS A 445 -20.07 0.49 -45.06
C HIS A 445 -19.03 -0.11 -44.11
N ALA A 446 -19.44 -0.52 -42.91
CA ALA A 446 -18.58 -1.30 -42.02
C ALA A 446 -18.23 -2.68 -42.60
N LEU A 447 -19.04 -3.21 -43.53
CA LEU A 447 -18.81 -4.49 -44.20
C LEU A 447 -17.93 -4.37 -45.45
N ASP A 448 -17.62 -3.17 -45.93
CA ASP A 448 -16.79 -2.96 -47.15
C ASP A 448 -15.36 -3.53 -47.01
N GLN A 449 -14.91 -3.73 -45.78
CA GLN A 449 -13.63 -4.37 -45.45
C GLN A 449 -13.66 -5.91 -45.48
N VAL A 450 -14.84 -6.52 -45.55
CA VAL A 450 -15.04 -7.97 -45.61
C VAL A 450 -15.00 -8.42 -47.06
N GLN A 451 -14.08 -9.34 -47.37
CA GLN A 451 -14.00 -9.95 -48.70
C GLN A 451 -14.99 -11.10 -48.83
N ASP A 452 -15.43 -11.37 -50.07
CA ASP A 452 -16.24 -12.53 -50.45
C ASP A 452 -17.62 -12.63 -49.79
N LEU A 453 -18.22 -11.49 -49.42
CA LEU A 453 -19.58 -11.43 -48.87
C LEU A 453 -20.61 -11.82 -49.95
N THR A 454 -21.30 -12.94 -49.72
CA THR A 454 -22.25 -13.55 -50.70
C THR A 454 -23.71 -13.24 -50.40
N LEU A 455 -24.02 -12.92 -49.14
CA LEU A 455 -25.37 -12.64 -48.66
C LEU A 455 -25.31 -11.42 -47.73
N LEU A 456 -26.18 -10.43 -47.94
CA LEU A 456 -26.29 -9.25 -47.09
C LEU A 456 -27.68 -9.19 -46.48
N LEU A 457 -27.77 -8.94 -45.17
CA LEU A 457 -29.04 -8.88 -44.46
C LEU A 457 -29.07 -7.71 -43.47
N VAL A 458 -30.21 -6.99 -43.44
CA VAL A 458 -30.50 -5.94 -42.45
C VAL A 458 -31.85 -6.27 -41.79
N PRO A 459 -31.88 -7.25 -40.87
CA PRO A 459 -33.13 -7.75 -40.30
C PRO A 459 -33.95 -6.64 -39.61
N GLY A 460 -35.26 -6.63 -39.85
CA GLY A 460 -36.18 -5.63 -39.27
C GLY A 460 -36.21 -4.28 -40.01
N ARG A 461 -35.36 -4.03 -41.01
CA ARG A 461 -35.35 -2.80 -41.81
C ARG A 461 -35.66 -3.08 -43.28
N ALA A 462 -36.89 -2.76 -43.69
CA ALA A 462 -37.40 -3.05 -45.04
C ALA A 462 -37.68 -1.80 -45.89
N THR A 463 -37.08 -0.65 -45.55
CA THR A 463 -37.33 0.61 -46.28
C THR A 463 -36.56 0.65 -47.60
N SER A 464 -37.06 1.43 -48.57
CA SER A 464 -36.39 1.57 -49.86
C SER A 464 -34.98 2.18 -49.74
N ALA A 465 -34.73 3.02 -48.73
CA ALA A 465 -33.43 3.64 -48.50
C ALA A 465 -32.36 2.59 -48.18
N VAL A 466 -32.62 1.71 -47.21
CA VAL A 466 -31.72 0.62 -46.82
C VAL A 466 -31.54 -0.38 -47.97
N HIS A 467 -32.63 -0.80 -48.62
CA HIS A 467 -32.54 -1.75 -49.74
C HIS A 467 -31.74 -1.21 -50.94
N ASN A 468 -31.85 0.09 -51.25
CA ASN A 468 -31.06 0.69 -52.32
C ASN A 468 -29.57 0.76 -51.94
N ALA A 469 -29.25 1.01 -50.67
CA ALA A 469 -27.87 1.02 -50.18
C ALA A 469 -27.23 -0.38 -50.15
N MET A 470 -28.03 -1.44 -49.98
CA MET A 470 -27.54 -2.83 -50.01
C MET A 470 -27.07 -3.29 -51.41
N VAL A 471 -27.49 -2.60 -52.48
CA VAL A 471 -27.17 -2.97 -53.88
C VAL A 471 -26.31 -1.94 -54.60
N SER A 472 -26.00 -0.81 -53.94
CA SER A 472 -25.06 0.20 -54.40
C SER A 472 -23.65 -0.18 -54.04
#